data_AF-A0A424HN56-F1
#
_entry.id   AF-A0A424HN56-F1
#
_cell.length_a   1.000
_cell.length_b   1.000
_cell.length_c   1.000
_cell.angle_alpha   90.00
_cell.angle_beta   90.00
_cell.angle_gamma   90.00
#
_symmetry.space_group_name_H-M   'P 1'
#
loop_
_entity.id
_entity.type
_entity.pdbx_description
1 polymer ?
#
loop_
_entity_poly.entity_id
_entity_poly.type
_entity_poly.pdbx_seq_one_letter_code
_entity_poly.pdbx_strand_id
1 'polypeptide(L)' 'MKSKSIERAVGLGVEIATAFAVPILVGYWVQNRWGGDPWGVITGALLGIIFFLRIGLRLSREEKRSNN' A
#
# COMPACT_ATOMS: atom_id res chain seq x y z
N MET A 1 -23.53 14.73 2.60
CA MET A 1 -23.41 13.30 2.21
C MET A 1 -22.27 13.04 1.21
N LYS A 2 -22.10 13.83 0.14
CA LYS A 2 -21.00 13.67 -0.85
C LYS A 2 -19.57 13.81 -0.28
N SER A 3 -19.30 14.69 0.69
CA SER A 3 -17.94 14.92 1.19
C SER A 3 -17.35 13.67 1.86
N LYS A 4 -18.12 12.98 2.71
CA LYS A 4 -17.69 11.76 3.40
C LYS A 4 -17.28 10.63 2.45
N SER A 5 -17.92 10.51 1.29
CA SER A 5 -17.55 9.49 0.29
C SER A 5 -16.23 9.82 -0.41
N ILE A 6 -16.00 11.10 -0.70
CA ILE A 6 -14.75 11.58 -1.30
C ILE A 6 -13.59 11.43 -0.31
N GLU A 7 -13.79 11.83 0.95
CA GLU A 7 -12.79 11.68 2.02
C GLU A 7 -12.36 10.21 2.18
N ARG A 8 -13.30 9.27 2.16
CA ARG A 8 -13.00 7.83 2.21
C ARG A 8 -12.23 7.33 0.99
N ALA A 9 -12.64 7.74 -0.22
CA ALA A 9 -11.96 7.35 -1.45
C ALA A 9 -10.52 7.90 -1.49
N VAL A 10 -10.33 9.15 -1.08
CA VAL A 10 -9.00 9.78 -0.98
C VAL A 10 -8.15 9.07 0.08
N GLY A 11 -8.71 8.80 1.26
CA GLY A 11 -8.01 8.08 2.32
C GLY A 11 -7.52 6.70 1.86
N LEU A 12 -8.37 5.94 1.17
CA LEU A 12 -8.00 4.65 0.58
C LEU A 12 -6.94 4.78 -0.52
N GLY A 13 -7.08 5.78 -1.39
CA GLY A 13 -6.09 6.05 -2.44
C GLY A 13 -4.71 6.36 -1.86
N VAL A 14 -4.65 7.20 -0.82
CA VAL A 14 -3.41 7.52 -0.10
C VAL A 14 -2.83 6.27 0.56
N GLU A 15 -3.66 5.49 1.25
CA GLU A 15 -3.23 4.26 1.91
C GLU A 15 -2.58 3.28 0.92
N ILE A 16 -3.24 3.03 -0.22
CA ILE A 16 -2.70 2.17 -1.29
C ILE A 16 -1.42 2.76 -1.87
N ALA A 17 -1.40 4.06 -2.19
CA ALA A 17 -0.21 4.72 -2.73
C ALA A 17 0.99 4.58 -1.78
N THR A 18 0.80 4.83 -0.48
CA THR A 18 1.86 4.66 0.53
C THR A 18 2.27 3.21 0.71
N ALA A 19 1.34 2.26 0.60
CA ALA A 19 1.65 0.83 0.69
C ALA A 19 2.67 0.39 -0.37
N PHE A 20 2.66 0.99 -1.56
CA PHE A 20 3.66 0.74 -2.61
C PHE A 20 4.87 1.67 -2.51
N ALA A 21 4.62 2.98 -2.42
CA ALA A 21 5.67 3.99 -2.53
C ALA A 21 6.71 3.86 -1.42
N VAL A 22 6.30 3.63 -0.17
CA VAL A 22 7.21 3.55 0.97
C VAL A 22 8.21 2.40 0.82
N PRO A 23 7.81 1.12 0.67
CA PRO A 23 8.77 0.03 0.57
C PRO A 23 9.63 0.11 -0.70
N ILE A 24 9.10 0.61 -1.82
CA ILE A 24 9.89 0.83 -3.05
C ILE A 24 10.96 1.90 -2.82
N LEU A 25 10.61 3.04 -2.23
CA LEU A 25 11.55 4.13 -1.95
C LEU A 25 12.60 3.72 -0.92
N VAL A 26 12.22 2.96 0.10
CA VAL A 26 13.16 2.36 1.05
C VAL A 26 14.12 1.44 0.32
N GLY A 27 13.60 0.52 -0.51
CA GLY A 27 14.43 -0.39 -1.31
C GLY A 27 15.40 0.33 -2.24
N TYR A 28 14.94 1.40 -2.91
CA TYR A 28 15.77 2.25 -3.75
C TYR A 28 16.85 2.97 -2.95
N TRP A 29 16.50 3.55 -1.79
CA TRP A 29 17.45 4.27 -0.94
C TRP A 29 18.53 3.34 -0.39
N VAL A 30 18.15 2.15 0.11
CA VAL A 30 19.05 1.09 0.56
C VAL A 30 20.05 0.77 -0.55
N GLN A 31 19.55 0.52 -1.75
CA GLN A 31 20.40 0.13 -2.86
C GLN A 31 21.34 1.26 -3.32
N ASN A 32 20.85 2.49 -3.37
CA ASN A 32 21.68 3.64 -3.73
C ASN A 32 22.77 3.91 -2.67
N ARG A 33 22.54 3.49 -1.41
CA ARG A 33 23.49 3.70 -0.30
C ARG A 33 24.61 2.67 -0.25
N TRP A 34 24.33 1.41 -0.59
CA TRP A 34 25.29 0.29 -0.52
C TRP A 34 25.79 -0.19 -1.88
N GLY A 35 25.20 0.31 -2.97
CA GLY A 35 25.43 -0.22 -4.32
C GLY A 35 24.81 -1.60 -4.51
N GLY A 36 24.79 -2.09 -5.75
CA GLY A 36 24.33 -3.43 -6.10
C GLY A 36 23.16 -3.48 -7.09
N ASP A 37 22.69 -4.69 -7.36
CA ASP A 37 21.59 -5.01 -8.27
C ASP A 37 20.20 -4.64 -7.71
N PRO A 38 19.17 -4.38 -8.57
CA PRO A 38 17.83 -3.83 -8.25
C PRO A 38 16.94 -4.59 -7.25
N TRP A 39 17.51 -5.51 -6.46
CA TRP A 39 16.81 -6.36 -5.52
C TRP A 39 16.09 -5.60 -4.41
N GLY A 40 16.63 -4.46 -3.95
CA GLY A 40 15.96 -3.62 -2.96
C GLY A 40 14.62 -3.09 -3.49
N VAL A 41 14.61 -2.59 -4.72
CA VAL A 41 13.40 -2.09 -5.39
C VAL A 41 12.40 -3.22 -5.66
N ILE A 42 12.87 -4.38 -6.13
CA ILE A 42 12.02 -5.55 -6.42
C ILE A 42 11.35 -6.06 -5.15
N THR A 43 12.12 -6.25 -4.08
CA THR A 43 11.57 -6.70 -2.79
C THR A 43 10.61 -5.66 -2.21
N GLY A 44 10.91 -4.37 -2.35
CA GLY A 44 9.99 -3.28 -1.98
C GLY A 44 8.66 -3.34 -2.72
N ALA A 45 8.68 -3.60 -4.04
CA ALA A 45 7.47 -3.75 -4.84
C ALA A 45 6.63 -4.97 -4.41
N LEU A 46 7.28 -6.12 -4.14
CA LEU A 46 6.60 -7.32 -3.64
C LEU A 46 5.94 -7.07 -2.27
N LEU A 47 6.61 -6.35 -1.36
CA LEU A 47 6.01 -5.94 -0.09
C LEU A 47 4.79 -5.03 -0.30
N GLY A 48 4.85 -4.11 -1.26
CA GLY A 48 3.70 -3.27 -1.61
C GLY A 48 2.49 -4.07 -2.07
N ILE A 49 2.68 -5.13 -2.87
CA ILE A 49 1.60 -6.04 -3.27
C ILE A 49 1.00 -6.73 -2.04
N ILE A 50 1.83 -7.21 -1.11
CA ILE A 50 1.35 -7.87 0.12
C ILE A 50 0.50 -6.91 0.96
N PHE A 51 0.94 -5.65 1.12
CA PHE A 51 0.19 -4.64 1.86
C PHE A 51 -1.12 -4.27 1.16
N PHE A 52 -1.12 -4.12 -0.16
CA PHE A 52 -2.34 -3.90 -0.93
C PHE A 52 -3.35 -5.02 -0.74
N LEU A 53 -2.92 -6.28 -0.81
CA LEU A 53 -3.78 -7.44 -0.57
C LEU A 53 -4.36 -7.43 0.86
N ARG A 54 -3.55 -7.06 1.87
CA ARG A 54 -4.04 -6.91 3.24
C ARG A 54 -5.10 -5.82 3.38
N ILE A 55 -4.94 -4.68 2.69
CA ILE A 55 -5.94 -3.61 2.67
C ILE A 55 -7.25 -4.14 2.08
N GLY A 56 -7.19 -4.84 0.94
CA GLY A 56 -8.36 -5.44 0.31
C GLY A 56 -9.08 -6.46 1.20
N LEU A 57 -8.31 -7.33 1.87
CA LEU A 57 -8.87 -8.30 2.84
C LEU A 57 -9.51 -7.62 4.05
N ARG A 58 -8.94 -6.51 4.53
CA ARG A 58 -9.52 -5.71 5.62
C ARG A 58 -10.87 -5.14 5.20
N LEU A 59 -10.94 -4.51 4.03
CA LEU A 59 -12.17 -3.93 3.49
C LEU A 59 -13.27 -4.97 3.29
N SER A 60 -12.93 -6.16 2.79
CA SER A 60 -13.91 -7.25 2.64
C SER A 60 -14.48 -7.73 3.98
N ARG A 61 -13.66 -7.74 5.04
CA ARG A 61 -14.11 -8.10 6.39
C ARG A 61 -15.01 -7.03 7.01
N GLU A 62 -14.71 -5.75 6.77
CA GLU A 62 -15.52 -4.63 7.23
C GLU A 62 -16.91 -4.64 6.58
N GLU A 63 -16.98 -4.91 5.27
CA GLU A 63 -18.25 -5.04 4.55
C GLU A 63 -19.09 -6.19 5.11
N LYS A 64 -18.49 -7.36 5.31
CA LYS A 64 -19.19 -8.53 5.89
C LYS A 64 -19.71 -8.27 7.30
N ARG A 65 -18.99 -7.47 8.10
CA ARG A 65 -19.39 -7.13 9.47
C ARG A 65 -20.52 -6.10 9.51
N SER A 66 -20.64 -5.26 8.49
CA SER A 66 -21.73 -4.28 8.40
C SER A 66 -23.05 -4.89 7.92
N ASN A 67 -23.01 -6.07 7.27
CA ASN A 67 -24.17 -6.73 6.68
C ASN A 67 -24.78 -7.84 7.55
N ASN A 68 -24.30 -8.03 8.79
CA ASN A 68 -24.81 -9.04 9.73
C ASN A 68 -24.99 -8.40 11.11
#